data_AF-A0A1Q5SZ04-F1
#
_entry.id   AF-A0A1Q5SZ04-F1
#
_cell.length_a   1.000
_cell.length_b   1.000
_cell.length_c   1.000
_cell.angle_alpha   90.00
_cell.angle_beta   90.00
_cell.angle_gamma   90.00
#
_symmetry.space_group_name_H-M   'P 1'
#
loop_
_entity.id
_entity.type
_entity.pdbx_description
1 polymer ?
#
loop_
_entity_poly.entity_id
_entity_poly.type
_entity_poly.pdbx_seq_one_letter_code
_entity_poly.pdbx_strand_id
1 'polypeptide(L)'
;MRINAAKHFSAAFQKQFVDHLRNTVGADYFIVGEYWRGHVRHLLNYLKVMEYGVSLFDVPLLGRFAVTSKTEGSDLREIFRGTLVEQNPAHAVQLGQSLETVIAPFFKPIAYALILLRAQGQPCVFYGDLYGTKEGAGAASMPSCMGKLPVLMRARKLYAYGDQRDYFEKKNCIGKQVITASDSTH
;
A
#
# COMPACT_ATOMS: atom_id res chain seq x y z
N MET A 1 -1.65 13.07 9.40
CA MET A 1 -2.38 13.90 8.41
C MET A 1 -2.32 13.28 7.02
N ARG A 2 -3.36 13.47 6.18
CA ARG A 2 -3.35 13.10 4.75
C ARG A 2 -3.47 14.34 3.87
N ILE A 3 -2.47 14.62 3.04
CA ILE A 3 -2.49 15.75 2.09
C ILE A 3 -3.22 15.32 0.82
N ASN A 4 -4.37 15.93 0.57
CA ASN A 4 -5.15 15.72 -0.66
C ASN A 4 -4.48 16.36 -1.86
N ALA A 5 -4.58 15.73 -3.04
CA ALA A 5 -4.23 16.34 -4.31
C ALA A 5 -2.82 16.99 -4.33
N ALA A 6 -1.84 16.38 -3.66
CA ALA A 6 -0.51 16.95 -3.40
C ALA A 6 0.23 17.39 -4.67
N LYS A 7 -0.06 16.75 -5.82
CA LYS A 7 0.51 17.10 -7.13
C LYS A 7 0.04 18.45 -7.70
N HIS A 8 -1.02 19.04 -7.15
CA HIS A 8 -1.64 20.28 -7.63
C HIS A 8 -1.22 21.51 -6.82
N PHE A 9 -0.46 21.34 -5.74
CA PHE A 9 0.04 22.44 -4.92
C PHE A 9 1.56 22.56 -5.03
N SER A 10 2.10 23.74 -4.72
CA SER A 10 3.54 23.95 -4.65
C SER A 10 4.18 22.98 -3.65
N ALA A 11 5.16 22.19 -4.10
CA ALA A 11 5.88 21.28 -3.22
C ALA A 11 6.70 22.03 -2.16
N ALA A 12 7.24 23.22 -2.50
CA ALA A 12 7.95 24.07 -1.55
C ALA A 12 7.04 24.56 -0.41
N PHE A 13 5.82 24.97 -0.75
CA PHE A 13 4.82 25.34 0.26
C PHE A 13 4.47 24.15 1.16
N GLN A 14 4.20 22.99 0.55
CA GLN A 14 3.88 21.77 1.31
C GLN A 14 5.01 21.39 2.25
N LYS A 15 6.27 21.51 1.82
CA LYS A 15 7.45 21.27 2.66
C LYS A 15 7.45 22.21 3.88
N GLN A 16 7.38 23.52 3.65
CA GLN A 16 7.37 24.51 4.73
C GLN A 16 6.21 24.27 5.71
N PHE A 17 5.04 23.89 5.20
CA PHE A 17 3.88 23.56 6.04
C PHE A 17 4.12 22.31 6.89
N VAL A 18 4.70 21.25 6.31
CA VAL A 18 5.06 20.03 7.03
C VAL A 18 6.10 20.32 8.12
N ASP A 19 7.12 21.12 7.81
CA ASP A 19 8.16 21.51 8.76
C ASP A 19 7.56 22.32 9.92
N HIS A 20 6.68 23.26 9.61
CA HIS A 20 5.96 24.05 10.62
C HIS A 20 5.10 23.17 11.53
N LEU A 21 4.34 22.21 10.97
CA LEU A 21 3.54 21.28 11.76
C LEU A 21 4.39 20.44 12.72
N ARG A 22 5.55 19.96 12.27
CA ARG A 22 6.44 19.18 13.13
C ARG A 22 7.04 20.00 14.27
N ASN A 23 7.41 21.25 14.00
CA ASN A 23 7.96 22.15 15.00
C ASN A 23 6.92 22.60 16.04
N THR A 24 5.63 22.60 15.69
CA THR A 24 4.55 23.10 16.55
C THR A 24 3.75 22.00 17.24
N VAL A 25 3.51 20.88 16.56
CA VAL A 25 2.68 19.75 17.05
C VAL A 25 3.53 18.56 17.49
N GLY A 26 4.72 18.38 16.91
CA GLY A 26 5.67 17.32 17.26
C GLY A 26 6.32 16.64 16.06
N ALA A 27 7.60 16.24 16.20
CA ALA A 27 8.42 15.68 15.12
C ALA A 27 7.86 14.36 14.56
N ASP A 28 7.23 13.54 15.42
CA ASP A 28 6.73 12.21 15.08
C ASP A 28 5.37 12.22 14.34
N TYR A 29 4.86 13.41 13.99
CA TYR A 29 3.57 13.51 13.32
C TYR A 29 3.63 12.88 11.93
N PHE A 30 2.94 11.74 11.76
CA PHE A 30 2.91 11.01 10.48
C PHE A 30 2.07 11.73 9.43
N ILE A 31 2.64 11.91 8.24
CA ILE A 31 2.01 12.61 7.13
C ILE A 31 2.14 11.78 5.86
N VAL A 32 1.02 11.55 5.18
CA VAL A 32 0.96 10.89 3.87
C VAL A 32 0.38 11.81 2.81
N GLY A 33 1.03 11.90 1.66
CA GLY A 33 0.57 12.68 0.51
C GLY A 33 -0.12 11.82 -0.55
N GLU A 34 -1.20 12.34 -1.11
CA GLU A 34 -1.80 11.82 -2.33
C GLU A 34 -1.16 12.46 -3.56
N TYR A 35 -0.10 11.82 -4.06
CA TYR A 35 0.59 12.24 -5.28
C TYR A 35 0.23 11.29 -6.43
N TRP A 36 -0.94 11.50 -7.05
CA TRP A 36 -1.51 10.57 -8.03
C TRP A 36 -0.84 10.67 -9.42
N ARG A 37 0.30 10.00 -9.58
CA ARG A 37 1.03 9.79 -10.85
C ARG A 37 1.44 8.32 -10.97
N GLY A 38 1.20 7.70 -12.13
CA GLY A 38 1.44 6.27 -12.33
C GLY A 38 2.92 5.86 -12.39
N HIS A 39 3.84 6.80 -12.63
CA HIS A 39 5.27 6.48 -12.72
C HIS A 39 6.01 6.86 -11.43
N VAL A 40 6.62 5.87 -10.79
CA VAL A 40 7.37 6.00 -9.52
C VAL A 40 8.42 7.11 -9.52
N ARG A 41 9.03 7.44 -10.66
CA ARG A 41 10.01 8.55 -10.76
C ARG A 41 9.44 9.88 -10.27
N HIS A 42 8.17 10.17 -10.52
CA HIS A 42 7.55 11.40 -10.04
C HIS A 42 7.36 11.41 -8.52
N LEU A 43 6.99 10.26 -7.94
CA LEU A 43 6.82 10.09 -6.50
C LEU A 43 8.18 10.27 -5.79
N LEU A 44 9.23 9.64 -6.32
CA LEU A 44 10.59 9.79 -5.78
C LEU A 44 11.10 11.23 -5.87
N ASN A 45 10.82 11.93 -6.97
CA ASN A 45 11.24 13.32 -7.12
C ASN A 45 10.51 14.23 -6.12
N TYR A 46 9.22 14.00 -5.90
CA TYR A 46 8.45 14.72 -4.87
C TYR A 46 8.97 14.41 -3.46
N LEU A 47 9.26 13.14 -3.13
CA LEU A 47 9.86 12.78 -1.85
C LEU A 47 11.20 13.48 -1.61
N LYS A 48 12.04 13.61 -2.65
CA LYS A 48 13.30 14.37 -2.56
C LYS A 48 13.07 15.85 -2.24
N VAL A 49 12.11 16.50 -2.91
CA VAL A 49 11.76 17.92 -2.64
C VAL A 49 11.22 18.08 -1.22
N MET A 50 10.45 17.12 -0.73
CA MET A 50 9.94 17.09 0.65
C MET A 50 10.98 16.63 1.67
N GLU A 51 12.23 16.37 1.25
CA GLU A 51 13.32 15.83 2.09
C GLU A 51 12.91 14.59 2.88
N TYR A 52 12.10 13.73 2.26
CA TYR A 52 11.52 12.53 2.86
C TYR A 52 10.71 12.84 4.14
N GLY A 53 10.24 14.07 4.31
CA GLY A 53 9.41 14.47 5.43
C GLY A 53 7.98 13.91 5.38
N VAL A 54 7.60 13.22 4.31
CA VAL A 54 6.27 12.63 4.16
C VAL A 54 6.36 11.22 3.57
N SER A 55 5.34 10.41 3.77
CA SER A 55 5.10 9.21 2.97
C SER A 55 4.16 9.53 1.80
N LEU A 56 4.07 8.63 0.82
CA LEU A 56 3.13 8.74 -0.30
C LEU A 56 2.33 7.45 -0.47
N PHE A 57 1.12 7.58 -1.01
CA PHE A 57 0.41 6.40 -1.51
C PHE A 57 1.16 5.78 -2.70
N ASP A 58 1.33 4.46 -2.67
CA ASP A 58 1.95 3.68 -3.74
C ASP A 58 0.96 3.46 -4.88
N VAL A 59 0.66 4.55 -5.60
CA VAL A 59 -0.22 4.56 -6.77
C VAL A 59 0.27 3.61 -7.87
N PRO A 60 1.59 3.50 -8.17
CA PRO A 60 2.08 2.51 -9.11
C PRO A 60 1.71 1.06 -8.72
N LEU A 61 1.83 0.68 -7.44
CA LEU A 61 1.46 -0.66 -6.98
C LEU A 61 -0.06 -0.90 -7.11
N LEU A 62 -0.88 0.07 -6.72
CA LEU A 62 -2.34 -0.03 -6.87
C LEU A 62 -2.73 -0.19 -8.35
N GLY A 63 -2.10 0.59 -9.23
CA GLY A 63 -2.27 0.45 -10.68
C GLY A 63 -1.85 -0.93 -11.19
N ARG A 64 -0.75 -1.50 -10.66
CA ARG A 64 -0.32 -2.85 -10.98
C ARG A 64 -1.36 -3.89 -10.59
N PHE A 65 -1.90 -3.83 -9.37
CA PHE A 65 -2.96 -4.74 -8.94
C PHE A 65 -4.18 -4.66 -9.86
N ALA A 66 -4.60 -3.45 -10.23
CA ALA A 66 -5.75 -3.27 -11.10
C ALA A 66 -5.53 -3.90 -12.49
N VAL A 67 -4.36 -3.67 -13.11
CA VAL A 67 -4.00 -4.25 -14.41
C VAL A 67 -3.88 -5.78 -14.30
N THR A 68 -3.11 -6.28 -13.34
CA THR A 68 -2.92 -7.73 -13.14
C THR A 68 -4.25 -8.46 -12.90
N SER A 69 -5.19 -7.84 -12.18
CA SER A 69 -6.51 -8.42 -11.93
C SER A 69 -7.41 -8.53 -13.17
N LYS A 70 -7.06 -7.84 -14.26
CA LYS A 70 -7.86 -7.75 -15.50
C LYS A 70 -7.15 -8.37 -16.71
N THR A 71 -5.88 -8.74 -16.58
CA THR A 71 -5.07 -9.29 -17.66
C THR A 71 -4.77 -10.76 -17.39
N GLU A 72 -5.34 -11.63 -18.23
CA GLU A 72 -5.09 -13.06 -18.20
C GLU A 72 -3.60 -13.36 -18.45
N GLY A 73 -3.05 -14.33 -17.70
CA GLY A 73 -1.65 -14.71 -17.84
C GLY A 73 -0.66 -13.61 -17.44
N SER A 74 -1.06 -12.66 -16.58
CA SER A 74 -0.13 -11.69 -16.00
C SER A 74 1.03 -12.36 -15.25
N ASP A 75 2.20 -11.72 -15.29
CA ASP A 75 3.38 -12.19 -14.54
C ASP A 75 3.43 -11.60 -13.13
N LEU A 76 3.18 -12.44 -12.13
CA LEU A 76 3.19 -12.02 -10.73
C LEU A 76 4.59 -11.73 -10.19
N ARG A 77 5.65 -12.20 -10.86
CA ARG A 77 7.03 -11.89 -10.46
C ARG A 77 7.33 -10.39 -10.56
N GLU A 78 6.62 -9.71 -11.45
CA GLU A 78 6.75 -8.28 -11.73
C GLU A 78 5.79 -7.41 -10.88
N ILE A 79 5.06 -7.99 -9.93
CA ILE A 79 3.96 -7.29 -9.22
C ILE A 79 4.45 -6.06 -8.41
N PHE A 80 5.69 -6.06 -7.95
CA PHE A 80 6.29 -4.91 -7.26
C PHE A 80 7.20 -4.07 -8.17
N ARG A 81 7.43 -4.47 -9.42
CA ARG A 81 8.38 -3.78 -10.27
C ARG A 81 7.91 -2.38 -10.63
N GLY A 82 8.79 -1.40 -10.42
CA GLY A 82 8.52 0.01 -10.67
C GLY A 82 7.53 0.61 -9.68
N THR A 83 7.41 0.05 -8.48
CA THR A 83 6.53 0.55 -7.40
C THR A 83 7.28 1.38 -6.38
N LEU A 84 6.56 2.19 -5.60
CA LEU A 84 7.21 2.97 -4.55
C LEU A 84 7.75 2.07 -3.45
N VAL A 85 7.04 1.00 -3.07
CA VAL A 85 7.49 0.07 -2.04
C VAL A 85 8.75 -0.70 -2.44
N GLU A 86 8.96 -0.94 -3.74
CA GLU A 86 10.20 -1.55 -4.24
C GLU A 86 11.40 -0.61 -4.06
N GLN A 87 11.23 0.69 -4.35
CA GLN A 87 12.35 1.64 -4.37
C GLN A 87 12.56 2.38 -3.05
N ASN A 88 11.50 2.63 -2.29
CA ASN A 88 11.55 3.33 -1.01
C ASN A 88 10.44 2.83 -0.07
N PRO A 89 10.62 1.65 0.53
CA PRO A 89 9.60 1.02 1.37
C PRO A 89 9.23 1.82 2.62
N ALA A 90 10.16 2.61 3.18
CA ALA A 90 9.93 3.41 4.38
C ALA A 90 8.91 4.55 4.17
N HIS A 91 8.75 5.01 2.92
CA HIS A 91 7.84 6.10 2.56
C HIS A 91 6.64 5.65 1.73
N ALA A 92 6.42 4.33 1.59
CA ALA A 92 5.38 3.77 0.75
C ALA A 92 4.15 3.34 1.57
N VAL A 93 3.02 4.00 1.36
CA VAL A 93 1.72 3.58 1.88
C VAL A 93 0.98 2.78 0.82
N GLN A 94 0.81 1.48 1.03
CA GLN A 94 0.25 0.56 0.04
C GLN A 94 -1.26 0.44 0.19
N LEU A 95 -1.99 0.61 -0.91
CA LEU A 95 -3.45 0.58 -0.93
C LEU A 95 -3.95 -0.78 -1.45
N GLY A 96 -4.93 -1.36 -0.76
CA GLY A 96 -5.66 -2.54 -1.28
C GLY A 96 -6.75 -2.19 -2.28
N GLN A 97 -7.20 -0.93 -2.32
CA GLN A 97 -8.25 -0.39 -3.18
C GLN A 97 -8.25 1.14 -3.06
N SER A 98 -8.74 1.85 -4.09
CA SER A 98 -9.13 3.27 -4.03
C SER A 98 -10.46 3.48 -4.76
N LEU A 99 -11.12 4.61 -4.51
CA LEU A 99 -12.30 5.02 -5.28
C LEU A 99 -11.97 5.20 -6.77
N GLU A 100 -10.75 5.63 -7.10
CA GLU A 100 -10.33 5.90 -8.47
C GLU A 100 -9.77 4.67 -9.21
N THR A 101 -9.57 3.53 -8.54
CA THR A 101 -8.89 2.37 -9.14
C THR A 101 -9.50 1.05 -8.65
N VAL A 102 -10.23 0.40 -9.56
CA VAL A 102 -10.97 -0.84 -9.30
C VAL A 102 -10.11 -2.08 -9.55
N ILE A 103 -9.91 -2.88 -8.52
CA ILE A 103 -9.33 -4.23 -8.58
C ILE A 103 -10.44 -5.27 -8.66
N ALA A 104 -10.28 -6.27 -9.52
CA ALA A 104 -11.29 -7.33 -9.66
C ALA A 104 -11.50 -8.09 -8.33
N PRO A 105 -12.75 -8.44 -7.95
CA PRO A 105 -13.04 -9.04 -6.64
C PRO A 105 -12.23 -10.28 -6.28
N PHE A 106 -11.96 -11.16 -7.26
CA PHE A 106 -11.17 -12.39 -7.04
C PHE A 106 -9.71 -12.11 -6.66
N PHE A 107 -9.16 -10.96 -7.08
CA PHE A 107 -7.77 -10.59 -6.85
C PHE A 107 -7.58 -9.80 -5.56
N LYS A 108 -8.65 -9.21 -4.99
CA LYS A 108 -8.56 -8.44 -3.73
C LYS A 108 -7.93 -9.22 -2.57
N PRO A 109 -8.27 -10.51 -2.30
CA PRO A 109 -7.58 -11.29 -1.28
C PRO A 109 -6.07 -11.39 -1.50
N ILE A 110 -5.65 -11.50 -2.77
CA ILE A 110 -4.24 -11.61 -3.16
C ILE A 110 -3.55 -10.26 -2.94
N ALA A 111 -4.15 -9.16 -3.43
CA ALA A 111 -3.64 -7.80 -3.21
C ALA A 111 -3.48 -7.48 -1.71
N TYR A 112 -4.48 -7.81 -0.89
CA TYR A 112 -4.41 -7.63 0.55
C TYR A 112 -3.34 -8.51 1.21
N ALA A 113 -3.17 -9.76 0.80
CA ALA A 113 -2.09 -10.62 1.31
C ALA A 113 -0.69 -10.06 0.95
N LEU A 114 -0.55 -9.49 -0.25
CA LEU A 114 0.70 -8.88 -0.72
C LEU A 114 1.11 -7.64 0.09
N ILE A 115 0.16 -6.81 0.51
CA ILE A 115 0.45 -5.60 1.29
C ILE A 115 0.44 -5.86 2.81
N LEU A 116 -0.49 -6.67 3.33
CA LEU A 116 -0.65 -6.86 4.78
C LEU A 116 0.40 -7.79 5.35
N LEU A 117 0.80 -8.84 4.64
CA LEU A 117 1.69 -9.83 5.24
C LEU A 117 3.17 -9.49 4.99
N ARG A 118 3.47 -8.48 4.16
CA ARG A 118 4.84 -8.14 3.74
C ARG A 118 5.46 -7.17 4.75
N ALA A 119 6.77 -7.32 4.96
CA ALA A 119 7.54 -6.49 5.88
C ALA A 119 7.71 -5.05 5.34
N GLN A 120 7.87 -4.91 4.03
CA GLN A 120 8.10 -3.64 3.35
C GLN A 120 6.79 -2.88 3.12
N GLY A 121 6.81 -1.58 3.41
CA GLY A 121 5.68 -0.67 3.19
C GLY A 121 4.70 -0.63 4.35
N GLN A 122 3.87 0.41 4.34
CA GLN A 122 2.81 0.62 5.30
C GLN A 122 1.45 0.29 4.65
N PRO A 123 0.82 -0.85 4.96
CA PRO A 123 -0.46 -1.19 4.35
C PRO A 123 -1.58 -0.31 4.88
N CYS A 124 -2.50 0.05 3.99
CA CYS A 124 -3.70 0.81 4.29
C CYS A 124 -4.92 0.02 3.81
N VAL A 125 -5.81 -0.31 4.76
CA VAL A 125 -7.04 -1.06 4.50
C VAL A 125 -8.14 -0.10 4.08
N PHE A 126 -8.81 -0.39 2.96
CA PHE A 126 -9.92 0.41 2.50
C PHE A 126 -11.21 0.09 3.28
N TYR A 127 -11.86 1.12 3.81
CA TYR A 127 -13.09 0.97 4.60
C TYR A 127 -14.18 0.21 3.84
N GLY A 128 -14.39 0.55 2.57
CA GLY A 128 -15.40 -0.09 1.73
C GLY A 128 -15.12 -1.56 1.44
N ASP A 129 -13.87 -2.00 1.48
CA ASP A 129 -13.54 -3.42 1.36
C ASP A 129 -13.78 -4.18 2.65
N LEU A 130 -13.63 -3.52 3.80
CA LEU A 130 -13.83 -4.11 5.11
C LEU A 130 -15.32 -4.27 5.46
N TYR A 131 -16.13 -3.26 5.16
CA TYR A 131 -17.54 -3.19 5.55
C TYR A 131 -18.52 -3.29 4.39
N GLY A 132 -18.04 -3.28 3.14
CA GLY A 132 -18.89 -3.06 1.98
C GLY A 132 -19.14 -1.57 1.71
N THR A 133 -19.63 -1.26 0.52
CA THR A 133 -20.06 0.09 0.14
C THR A 133 -21.55 0.11 -0.16
N LYS A 134 -22.24 1.15 0.30
CA LYS A 134 -23.58 1.47 -0.20
C LYS A 134 -23.39 2.33 -1.45
N GLU A 135 -23.51 1.73 -2.63
CA GLU A 135 -23.50 2.51 -3.87
C GLU A 135 -24.89 3.10 -4.12
N GLY A 136 -25.14 4.35 -3.71
CA GLY A 136 -26.31 5.14 -4.12
C GLY A 136 -27.61 4.36 -4.34
N ALA A 137 -28.20 4.45 -5.54
CA ALA A 137 -29.42 3.75 -5.97
C ALA A 137 -29.19 2.28 -6.40
N GLY A 138 -28.00 1.73 -6.17
CA GLY A 138 -27.62 0.36 -6.48
C GLY A 138 -27.65 -0.58 -5.28
N ALA A 139 -27.41 -1.87 -5.53
CA ALA A 139 -27.28 -2.87 -4.47
C ALA A 139 -26.01 -2.61 -3.64
N ALA A 140 -26.12 -2.72 -2.32
CA ALA A 140 -24.96 -2.64 -1.44
C ALA A 140 -23.92 -3.70 -1.83
N SER A 141 -22.67 -3.28 -1.98
CA SER A 141 -21.58 -4.22 -2.21
C SER A 141 -21.24 -4.92 -0.89
N MET A 142 -21.07 -6.23 -0.95
CA MET A 142 -20.66 -7.01 0.21
C MET A 142 -19.19 -6.71 0.57
N PRO A 143 -18.78 -6.92 1.84
CA PRO A 143 -17.39 -6.90 2.22
C PRO A 143 -16.52 -7.72 1.26
N SER A 144 -15.40 -7.13 0.85
CA SER A 144 -14.45 -7.78 -0.04
C SER A 144 -13.80 -8.98 0.65
N CYS A 145 -13.13 -9.82 -0.14
CA CYS A 145 -12.49 -11.05 0.36
C CYS A 145 -13.47 -11.99 1.08
N MET A 146 -14.76 -11.98 0.70
CA MET A 146 -15.82 -12.77 1.34
C MET A 146 -15.89 -12.53 2.86
N GLY A 147 -15.63 -11.28 3.31
CA GLY A 147 -15.60 -10.92 4.73
C GLY A 147 -14.38 -11.43 5.51
N LYS A 148 -13.38 -12.02 4.85
CA LYS A 148 -12.18 -12.59 5.51
C LYS A 148 -11.01 -11.62 5.63
N LEU A 149 -11.16 -10.37 5.21
CA LEU A 149 -10.11 -9.35 5.36
C LEU A 149 -9.62 -9.17 6.82
N PRO A 150 -10.48 -9.21 7.86
CA PRO A 150 -10.02 -9.20 9.25
C PRO A 150 -9.07 -10.34 9.63
N VAL A 151 -9.16 -11.50 8.95
CA VAL A 151 -8.25 -12.63 9.18
C VAL A 151 -6.84 -12.28 8.71
N LEU A 152 -6.70 -11.64 7.54
CA LEU A 152 -5.40 -11.16 7.04
C LEU A 152 -4.82 -10.06 7.95
N MET A 153 -5.66 -9.15 8.44
CA MET A 153 -5.24 -8.12 9.39
C MET A 153 -4.75 -8.73 10.71
N ARG A 154 -5.46 -9.75 11.22
CA ARG A 154 -5.04 -10.50 12.41
C ARG A 154 -3.74 -11.26 12.15
N ALA A 155 -3.58 -11.86 10.97
CA ALA A 155 -2.36 -12.55 10.59
C ALA A 155 -1.15 -11.60 10.54
N ARG A 156 -1.32 -10.38 10.02
CA ARG A 156 -0.29 -9.33 10.12
C ARG A 156 0.07 -9.05 11.58
N LYS A 157 -0.94 -8.82 12.43
CA LYS A 157 -0.77 -8.46 13.85
C LYS A 157 -0.10 -9.55 14.69
N LEU A 158 -0.20 -10.82 14.31
CA LEU A 158 0.29 -11.93 15.13
C LEU A 158 1.52 -12.63 14.55
N TYR A 159 1.68 -12.66 13.22
CA TYR A 159 2.63 -13.58 12.57
C TYR A 159 3.54 -12.92 11.52
N ALA A 160 3.26 -11.70 11.07
CA ALA A 160 4.06 -11.06 10.02
C ALA A 160 5.26 -10.28 10.58
N TYR A 161 6.02 -10.90 11.50
CA TYR A 161 7.21 -10.32 12.14
C TYR A 161 8.41 -11.25 12.02
N GLY A 162 9.58 -10.68 11.72
CA GLY A 162 10.81 -11.43 11.52
C GLY A 162 11.36 -11.27 10.11
N ASP A 163 12.37 -12.08 9.79
CA ASP A 163 13.03 -12.02 8.50
C ASP A 163 12.11 -12.54 7.40
N GLN A 164 12.08 -11.85 6.27
CA GLN A 164 11.25 -12.24 5.13
C GLN A 164 12.10 -12.86 4.04
N ARG A 165 11.67 -14.02 3.53
CA ARG A 165 12.18 -14.62 2.30
C ARG A 165 11.10 -14.62 1.22
N ASP A 166 11.42 -14.06 0.06
CA ASP A 166 10.52 -13.98 -1.10
C ASP A 166 10.77 -15.14 -2.07
N TYR A 167 9.69 -15.72 -2.62
CA TYR A 167 9.71 -16.84 -3.57
C TYR A 167 8.95 -16.44 -4.84
N PHE A 168 9.58 -15.63 -5.70
CA PHE A 168 8.97 -15.07 -6.92
C PHE A 168 9.52 -15.74 -8.18
N GLU A 169 9.55 -17.07 -8.18
CA GLU A 169 10.18 -17.85 -9.26
C GLU A 169 9.18 -18.23 -10.36
N LYS A 170 7.91 -18.41 -10.02
CA LYS A 170 6.85 -18.81 -10.96
C LYS A 170 5.95 -17.64 -11.31
N LYS A 171 5.62 -17.55 -12.60
CA LYS A 171 4.78 -16.49 -13.19
C LYS A 171 3.41 -16.34 -12.52
N ASN A 172 2.80 -17.44 -12.11
CA ASN A 172 1.43 -17.52 -11.62
C ASN A 172 1.31 -17.90 -10.13
N CYS A 173 2.44 -18.15 -9.46
CA CYS A 173 2.46 -18.58 -8.07
C CYS A 173 3.69 -17.96 -7.39
N ILE A 174 3.42 -16.96 -6.56
CA ILE A 174 4.44 -16.29 -5.77
C ILE A 174 4.12 -16.45 -4.29
N GLY A 175 5.16 -16.48 -3.47
CA GLY A 175 5.02 -16.63 -2.04
C GLY A 175 6.04 -15.82 -1.28
N LYS A 176 5.83 -15.75 0.02
CA LYS A 176 6.85 -15.31 0.97
C LYS A 176 6.73 -16.13 2.24
N GLN A 177 7.83 -16.25 2.95
CA GLN A 177 7.91 -16.86 4.26
C GLN A 177 8.41 -15.81 5.24
N VAL A 178 7.79 -15.77 6.42
CA VAL A 178 8.32 -15.05 7.57
C VAL A 178 9.05 -16.07 8.44
N ILE A 179 10.32 -15.82 8.68
CA ILE A 179 11.21 -16.63 9.51
C ILE A 179 11.21 -15.97 10.88
N THR A 180 10.45 -16.55 11.81
CA THR A 180 10.54 -16.20 13.22
C THR A 180 11.75 -16.94 13.79
N ALA A 181 12.66 -16.23 14.46
CA ALA A 181 13.67 -16.90 15.26
C ALA A 181 12.93 -17.84 16.24
N SER A 182 13.25 -19.13 16.20
CA SER A 182 12.85 -20.03 17.28
C SER A 182 13.48 -19.48 18.54
N ASP A 183 12.70 -19.22 19.58
CA ASP A 183 13.23 -18.97 20.92
C ASP A 183 14.14 -20.15 21.29
N SER A 184 15.44 -19.97 21.10
CA SER A 184 16.47 -20.85 21.63
C SER A 184 16.58 -20.53 23.13
N THR A 185 15.60 -20.97 23.91
CA THR A 185 15.68 -21.04 25.38
C THR A 185 14.59 -21.97 25.89
N HIS A 186 14.91 -23.26 25.89
CA HIS A 186 14.44 -24.21 26.90
C HIS A 186 15.66 -24.97 27.43
#